data_AF-A0A0M3AJE7-F1
#
_entry.id   AF-A0A0M3AJE7-F1
#
_cell.length_a   1.000
_cell.length_b   1.000
_cell.length_c   1.000
_cell.angle_alpha   90.00
_cell.angle_beta   90.00
_cell.angle_gamma   90.00
#
_symmetry.space_group_name_H-M   'P 1'
#
loop_
_entity.id
_entity.type
_entity.pdbx_description
1 polymer ?
#
loop_
_entity_poly.entity_id
_entity_poly.type
_entity_poly.pdbx_seq_one_letter_code
_entity_poly.pdbx_strand_id
1 'polypeptide(L)'
;MIDVQYSENVSIHQLSDDAFLLRVNDAKVYQYLLKQCGKEFGWERSIQKSQSFFNGDIEYQINLSDIPLENFGRDFFMLEPELLDNIAKS
;
A
#
# COMPACT_ATOMS: atom_id res chain seq x y z
N MET A 1 2.20 15.40 -6.85
CA MET A 1 1.64 14.50 -5.83
C MET A 1 0.31 14.01 -6.37
N ILE A 2 0.20 12.71 -6.61
CA ILE A 2 -1.01 12.07 -7.16
C ILE A 2 -1.57 11.19 -6.05
N ASP A 3 -2.84 11.40 -5.72
CA ASP A 3 -3.57 10.59 -4.75
C ASP A 3 -4.63 9.78 -5.49
N VAL A 4 -4.56 8.46 -5.34
CA VAL A 4 -5.45 7.52 -6.02
C VAL A 4 -6.12 6.63 -4.99
N GLN A 5 -7.45 6.63 -4.97
CA GLN A 5 -8.20 5.58 -4.27
C GLN A 5 -8.10 4.31 -5.11
N TYR A 6 -7.31 3.34 -4.65
CA TYR A 6 -6.99 2.14 -5.42
C TYR A 6 -8.00 1.02 -5.21
N SER A 7 -8.41 0.78 -3.97
CA SER A 7 -9.49 -0.15 -3.61
C SER A 7 -10.34 0.47 -2.48
N GLU A 8 -11.36 -0.21 -1.96
CA GLU A 8 -12.19 0.30 -0.86
C GLU A 8 -11.36 0.70 0.38
N ASN A 9 -10.34 -0.11 0.71
CA ASN A 9 -9.54 0.05 1.93
C ASN A 9 -8.10 0.52 1.67
N VAL A 10 -7.74 0.84 0.42
CA VAL A 10 -6.36 1.19 0.05
C VAL A 10 -6.33 2.44 -0.82
N SER A 11 -5.57 3.44 -0.38
CA SER A 11 -5.20 4.59 -1.21
C SER A 11 -3.69 4.69 -1.40
N ILE A 12 -3.29 5.17 -2.57
CA ILE A 12 -1.89 5.33 -2.98
C ILE A 12 -1.63 6.82 -3.12
N HIS A 13 -0.65 7.31 -2.37
CA HIS A 13 -0.17 8.67 -2.40
C HIS A 13 1.24 8.67 -3.00
N GLN A 14 1.39 9.14 -4.23
CA GLN A 14 2.70 9.28 -4.86
C GLN A 14 3.39 10.56 -4.37
N LEU A 15 4.44 10.40 -3.56
CA LEU A 15 5.19 11.49 -2.94
C LEU A 15 6.27 12.04 -3.89
N SER A 16 6.94 11.15 -4.63
CA SER A 16 7.95 11.46 -5.67
C SER A 16 7.93 10.37 -6.75
N ASP A 17 8.87 10.40 -7.70
CA ASP A 17 8.99 9.38 -8.76
C ASP A 17 9.45 8.01 -8.23
N ASP A 18 9.95 7.96 -7.00
CA ASP A 18 10.52 6.78 -6.35
C ASP A 18 9.99 6.53 -4.93
N ALA A 19 9.00 7.31 -4.48
CA ALA A 19 8.42 7.18 -3.16
C ALA A 19 6.88 7.24 -3.16
N PHE A 20 6.29 6.30 -2.44
CA PHE A 20 4.85 6.06 -2.37
C PHE A 20 4.42 5.85 -0.92
N LEU A 21 3.25 6.34 -0.57
CA LEU A 21 2.59 6.03 0.69
C LEU A 21 1.31 5.26 0.40
N LEU A 22 1.23 4.03 0.91
CA LEU A 22 0.00 3.27 0.93
C LEU A 22 -0.71 3.55 2.26
N ARG A 23 -1.94 4.04 2.21
CA ARG A 23 -2.81 4.17 3.38
C ARG A 23 -3.83 3.05 3.34
N VAL A 24 -3.98 2.36 4.46
CA VAL A 24 -4.76 1.13 4.55
C VAL A 24 -5.65 1.18 5.77
N ASN A 25 -6.96 1.10 5.56
CA ASN A 25 -7.97 1.21 6.63
C ASN A 25 -8.47 -0.15 7.15
N ASP A 26 -7.90 -1.25 6.65
CA ASP A 26 -8.21 -2.60 7.08
C ASP A 26 -6.95 -3.37 7.50
N ALA A 27 -7.00 -4.03 8.66
CA ALA A 27 -5.85 -4.73 9.22
C ALA A 27 -5.44 -5.97 8.41
N LYS A 28 -6.39 -6.70 7.80
CA LYS A 28 -6.10 -7.91 7.00
C LYS A 28 -5.44 -7.51 5.69
N VAL A 29 -5.96 -6.47 5.05
CA VAL A 29 -5.37 -5.89 3.83
C VAL A 29 -3.97 -5.36 4.13
N TYR A 30 -3.77 -4.68 5.26
CA TYR A 30 -2.45 -4.19 5.67
C TYR A 30 -1.43 -5.32 5.82
N GLN A 31 -1.79 -6.41 6.51
CA GLN A 31 -0.90 -7.56 6.66
C GLN A 31 -0.59 -8.24 5.32
N TYR A 32 -1.59 -8.34 4.44
CA TYR A 32 -1.41 -8.86 3.09
C TYR A 32 -0.43 -8.00 2.29
N LEU A 33 -0.62 -6.68 2.27
CA LEU A 33 0.24 -5.75 1.54
C LEU A 33 1.67 -5.74 2.07
N LEU A 34 1.87 -5.84 3.40
CA LEU A 34 3.21 -5.99 3.97
C LEU A 34 3.93 -7.25 3.46
N LYS A 35 3.20 -8.36 3.31
CA LYS A 35 3.76 -9.60 2.76
C LYS A 35 4.08 -9.45 1.27
N GLN A 36 3.17 -8.88 0.48
CA GLN A 36 3.38 -8.66 -0.95
C GLN A 36 4.56 -7.73 -1.20
N CYS A 37 4.54 -6.53 -0.62
CA CYS A 37 5.62 -5.55 -0.76
C CYS A 37 6.95 -6.11 -0.24
N GLY A 38 6.97 -6.67 0.97
CA GLY A 38 8.23 -7.09 1.59
C GLY A 38 8.84 -8.33 0.93
N LYS A 39 8.03 -9.37 0.72
CA LYS A 39 8.54 -10.69 0.33
C LYS A 39 8.38 -10.99 -1.15
N GLU A 40 7.18 -10.78 -1.69
CA GLU A 40 6.88 -11.19 -3.08
C GLU A 40 7.51 -10.21 -4.08
N PHE A 41 7.48 -8.90 -3.77
CA PHE A 41 8.10 -7.87 -4.60
C PHE A 41 9.56 -7.59 -4.21
N GLY A 42 10.01 -8.09 -3.06
CA GLY A 42 11.37 -7.92 -2.58
C GLY A 42 11.70 -6.52 -2.08
N TRP A 43 10.71 -5.73 -1.67
CA TRP A 43 10.87 -4.34 -1.22
C TRP A 43 11.14 -4.20 0.28
N GLU A 44 11.59 -5.26 0.96
CA GLU A 44 11.78 -5.27 2.41
C GLU A 44 12.63 -4.10 2.93
N ARG A 45 13.69 -3.71 2.19
CA ARG A 45 14.58 -2.59 2.55
C ARG A 45 13.99 -1.21 2.25
N SER A 46 12.94 -1.18 1.43
CA SER A 46 12.25 0.02 0.97
C SER A 46 11.00 0.33 1.79
N ILE A 47 10.64 -0.52 2.76
CA ILE A 47 9.42 -0.39 3.55
C ILE A 47 9.71 0.25 4.91
N GLN A 48 9.03 1.35 5.19
CA GLN A 48 8.84 1.88 6.54
C GLN A 48 7.36 1.81 6.93
N LYS A 49 7.10 1.22 8.09
CA LYS A 49 5.74 1.01 8.61
C LYS A 49 5.40 2.11 9.60
N SER A 50 4.20 2.66 9.49
CA SER A 50 3.63 3.59 10.46
C SER A 50 2.13 3.36 10.61
N GLN A 51 1.52 4.05 11.57
CA GLN A 51 0.07 4.10 11.73
C GLN A 51 -0.32 5.51 12.18
N SER A 52 -1.51 5.93 11.80
CA SER A 52 -2.12 7.18 12.20
C SER A 52 -3.56 6.90 12.66
N PHE A 53 -4.25 7.96 13.11
CA PHE A 53 -5.68 7.92 13.34
C PHE A 53 -6.36 8.86 12.35
N PHE A 54 -7.33 8.34 11.59
CA PHE A 54 -8.15 9.11 10.67
C PHE A 54 -9.60 9.01 11.10
N ASN A 55 -10.21 10.15 11.44
CA ASN A 55 -11.59 10.24 11.96
C ASN A 55 -11.91 9.34 13.18
N GLY A 56 -10.89 8.98 13.96
CA GLY A 56 -11.04 8.11 15.14
C GLY A 56 -10.76 6.64 14.87
N ASP A 57 -10.64 6.25 13.60
CA ASP A 57 -10.27 4.90 13.18
C ASP A 57 -8.75 4.81 12.93
N ILE A 58 -8.19 3.61 13.08
CA ILE A 58 -6.77 3.36 12.79
C ILE A 58 -6.60 3.34 11.27
N GLU A 59 -5.64 4.13 10.78
CA GLU A 59 -5.15 4.06 9.41
C GLU A 59 -3.70 3.53 9.45
N TYR A 60 -3.47 2.38 8.82
CA TYR A 60 -2.13 1.82 8.67
C TYR A 60 -1.43 2.44 7.48
N GLN A 61 -0.11 2.61 7.58
CA GLN A 61 0.68 3.28 6.57
C GLN A 61 1.91 2.46 6.19
N ILE A 62 2.10 2.26 4.89
CA ILE A 62 3.30 1.64 4.31
C ILE A 62 3.97 2.71 3.46
N ASN A 63 5.06 3.27 3.98
CA ASN A 63 5.93 4.16 3.23
C ASN A 63 6.92 3.30 2.43
N LEU A 64 6.94 3.54 1.13
CA LEU A 64 7.80 2.87 0.16
C LEU A 64 8.78 3.90 -0.40
N SER A 65 10.08 3.64 -0.32
CA SER A 65 11.14 4.49 -0.89
C SER A 65 12.07 3.71 -1.80
N ASP A 66 12.78 4.41 -2.69
CA ASP A 66 13.75 3.81 -3.62
C ASP A 66 13.11 2.80 -4.59
N ILE A 67 11.81 2.97 -4.90
CA ILE A 67 11.07 2.13 -5.85
C ILE A 67 10.67 3.00 -7.03
N PRO A 68 11.36 2.95 -8.18
CA PRO A 68 10.96 3.73 -9.35
C PRO A 68 9.51 3.47 -9.74
N LEU A 69 8.79 4.52 -10.17
CA LEU A 69 7.37 4.45 -10.58
C LEU A 69 7.06 3.30 -11.54
N GLU A 70 7.96 3.01 -12.48
CA GLU A 70 7.81 1.88 -13.41
C GLU A 70 7.78 0.53 -12.68
N ASN A 71 8.68 0.32 -11.72
CA ASN A 71 8.71 -0.91 -10.91
C ASN A 71 7.51 -0.99 -9.98
N PHE A 72 7.14 0.12 -9.33
CA PHE A 72 5.95 0.19 -8.50
C PHE A 72 4.70 -0.18 -9.30
N GLY A 73 4.49 0.44 -10.46
CA GLY A 73 3.34 0.18 -11.32
C GLY A 73 3.32 -1.25 -11.86
N ARG A 74 4.48 -1.80 -12.25
CA ARG A 74 4.57 -3.18 -12.75
C ARG A 74 4.17 -4.19 -11.69
N ASP A 75 4.66 -4.05 -10.46
CA ASP A 75 4.51 -5.07 -9.44
C ASP A 75 3.23 -4.85 -8.61
N PHE A 76 2.94 -3.61 -8.20
CA PHE A 76 1.78 -3.31 -7.34
C PHE A 76 0.45 -3.47 -8.08
N PHE A 77 0.36 -3.04 -9.35
CA PHE A 77 -0.91 -3.12 -10.09
C PHE A 77 -1.28 -4.53 -10.54
N MET A 78 -0.45 -5.54 -10.27
CA MET A 78 -0.87 -6.95 -10.34
C MET A 78 -1.86 -7.32 -9.22
N LEU A 79 -1.92 -6.53 -8.15
CA LEU A 79 -2.85 -6.73 -7.04
C LEU A 79 -4.19 -6.08 -7.35
N GLU A 80 -5.04 -6.73 -8.13
CA GLU A 80 -6.35 -6.18 -8.53
C GLU A 80 -7.14 -5.60 -7.35
N PRO A 81 -7.77 -4.42 -7.49
CA PRO A 81 -8.57 -3.81 -6.42
C PRO A 81 -9.59 -4.76 -5.79
N GLU A 82 -10.25 -5.58 -6.62
CA GLU A 82 -11.24 -6.56 -6.17
C GLU A 82 -10.64 -7.63 -5.25
N LEU A 83 -9.38 -8.03 -5.47
CA LEU A 83 -8.67 -8.95 -4.58
C LEU A 83 -8.50 -8.34 -3.19
N LEU A 84 -8.09 -7.07 -3.12
CA LEU A 84 -7.88 -6.35 -1.86
C LEU A 84 -9.19 -6.18 -1.11
N ASP A 85 -10.28 -5.86 -1.81
CA ASP A 85 -11.60 -5.71 -1.22
C ASP A 85 -12.17 -7.05 -0.71
N ASN A 86 -11.86 -8.15 -1.40
CA ASN A 86 -12.25 -9.49 -0.94
C ASN A 86 -11.48 -9.93 0.31
N ILE A 87 -10.21 -9.52 0.47
CA ILE A 87 -9.41 -9.82 1.67
C ILE A 87 -10.00 -9.14 2.91
N ALA A 88 -10.53 -7.92 2.78
CA ALA A 88 -11.18 -7.23 3.89
C ALA A 88 -12.48 -7.94 4.35
N LYS A 89 -13.19 -8.57 3.40
CA LYS A 89 -14.49 -9.23 3.64
C LYS A 89 -14.37 -10.66 4.18
N SER A 90 -13.27 -11.35 3.89
CA SER A 90 -12.97 -12.71 4.40
C SER A 90 -12.68 -12.70 5.90
#